data_AF-A0A1N7MUL9-F1
#
_entry.id   AF-A0A1N7MUL9-F1
#
_cell.length_a   1.000
_cell.length_b   1.000
_cell.length_c   1.000
_cell.angle_alpha   90.00
_cell.angle_beta   90.00
_cell.angle_gamma   90.00
#
_symmetry.space_group_name_H-M   'P 1'
#
loop_
_entity.id
_entity.type
_entity.pdbx_description
1 polymer ?
#
loop_
_entity_poly.entity_id
_entity_poly.type
_entity_poly.pdbx_seq_one_letter_code
_entity_poly.pdbx_strand_id
1 'polypeptide(L)'
;MSGNQIVRSVIVSIIAAVLIPLLLNAVAGVEAGLLTAKVIAVTFIVVLISSVISAMGSSPAAPVLAQIDDEDMEDEEDYENDDRELGTVKWFNVSKGFGFITRENGDDVFVHFRNIRGRGHRSLSEGQRVRFNARESDKGLQAEDVSVIRG
;
A
#
# COMPACT_ATOMS: atom_id res chain seq x y z
N MET A 1 5.50 3.40 -5.87
CA MET A 1 5.94 2.46 -4.81
C MET A 1 5.96 3.22 -3.48
N SER A 2 5.03 2.93 -2.57
CA SER A 2 5.00 3.58 -1.24
C SER A 2 6.22 3.13 -0.44
N GLY A 3 6.97 4.07 0.14
CA GLY A 3 8.25 3.81 0.81
C GLY A 3 8.20 2.74 1.91
N ASN A 4 7.02 2.43 2.42
CA ASN A 4 6.81 1.38 3.42
C ASN A 4 6.95 -0.05 2.84
N GLN A 5 6.75 -0.25 1.52
CA GLN A 5 6.93 -1.55 0.89
C GLN A 5 8.41 -1.91 0.71
N ILE A 6 9.26 -0.95 0.39
CA ILE A 6 10.70 -1.18 0.24
C ILE A 6 11.31 -1.57 1.60
N VAL A 7 10.94 -0.87 2.67
CA VAL A 7 11.42 -1.18 4.03
C VAL A 7 10.98 -2.57 4.48
N ARG A 8 9.72 -2.96 4.24
CA ARG A 8 9.21 -4.30 4.54
C ARG A 8 9.94 -5.38 3.76
N SER A 9 10.18 -5.18 2.46
CA SER A 9 10.89 -6.14 1.62
C SER A 9 12.36 -6.31 2.03
N VAL A 10 13.04 -5.24 2.44
CA VAL A 10 14.44 -5.29 2.91
C VAL A 10 14.53 -6.04 4.25
N ILE A 11 13.62 -5.78 5.19
CA ILE A 11 13.60 -6.47 6.48
C ILE A 11 13.34 -7.97 6.32
N VAL A 12 12.36 -8.35 5.49
CA VAL A 12 12.05 -9.76 5.20
C VAL A 12 13.23 -10.47 4.52
N SER A 13 13.93 -9.78 3.62
CA SER A 13 15.13 -10.29 2.94
C SER A 13 16.27 -10.60 3.91
N ILE A 14 16.59 -9.69 4.83
CA ILE A 14 17.68 -9.87 5.79
C ILE A 14 17.40 -11.05 6.73
N ILE A 15 16.14 -11.17 7.18
CA ILE A 15 15.72 -12.26 8.08
C ILE A 15 15.79 -13.61 7.35
N ALA A 16 15.30 -13.67 6.10
CA ALA A 16 15.36 -14.88 5.29
C ALA A 16 16.79 -15.34 5.00
N ALA A 17 17.70 -14.40 4.72
CA ALA A 17 19.11 -14.69 4.43
C ALA A 17 19.86 -15.33 5.61
N VAL A 18 19.43 -15.07 6.86
CA VAL A 18 20.05 -15.64 8.06
C VAL A 18 19.37 -16.94 8.50
N LEU A 19 18.04 -17.00 8.43
CA LEU A 19 17.28 -18.15 8.92
C LEU A 19 17.32 -19.36 7.98
N ILE A 20 17.27 -19.14 6.67
CA ILE A 20 17.23 -20.25 5.70
C ILE A 20 18.50 -21.12 5.78
N PRO A 21 19.73 -20.56 5.82
CA PRO A 21 20.94 -21.38 5.98
C PRO A 21 20.99 -22.10 7.33
N LEU A 22 20.53 -21.44 8.41
CA LEU A 22 20.52 -22.01 9.75
C LEU A 22 19.57 -23.21 9.85
N LEU A 23 18.39 -23.10 9.24
CA LEU A 23 17.38 -24.16 9.21
C LEU A 23 17.82 -25.34 8.34
N LEU A 24 18.43 -25.06 7.18
CA LEU A 24 19.03 -26.08 6.31
C LEU A 24 20.15 -26.84 7.03
N ASN A 25 20.99 -26.14 7.81
CA ASN A 25 22.05 -26.77 8.59
C ASN A 25 21.47 -27.66 9.72
N ALA A 26 20.36 -27.27 10.34
CA ALA A 26 19.71 -28.00 11.43
C ALA A 26 18.96 -29.25 10.96
N VAL A 27 18.38 -29.23 9.75
CA VAL A 27 17.58 -30.36 9.21
C VAL A 27 18.44 -31.40 8.50
N ALA A 28 19.51 -30.98 7.82
CA ALA A 28 20.16 -31.86 6.85
C ALA A 28 21.38 -32.63 7.40
N GLY A 29 22.04 -32.18 8.47
CA GLY A 29 23.15 -32.92 9.10
C GLY A 29 24.22 -33.41 8.11
N VAL A 30 24.55 -32.62 7.09
CA VAL A 30 25.39 -33.09 5.97
C VAL A 30 26.82 -32.60 6.04
N GLU A 31 27.75 -33.53 5.82
CA GLU A 31 29.19 -33.33 5.96
C GLU A 31 29.73 -32.19 5.07
N ALA A 32 30.59 -31.38 5.69
CA ALA A 32 30.92 -29.99 5.32
C ALA A 32 31.74 -29.79 4.03
N GLY A 33 31.91 -30.81 3.18
CA GLY A 33 32.90 -30.76 2.09
C GLY A 33 32.38 -30.42 0.69
N LEU A 34 31.24 -31.01 0.28
CA LEU A 34 30.87 -31.05 -1.15
C LEU A 34 29.46 -30.49 -1.46
N LEU A 35 28.60 -30.41 -0.45
CA LEU A 35 27.24 -29.88 -0.62
C LEU A 35 27.18 -28.36 -0.55
N THR A 36 28.11 -27.72 0.16
CA THR A 36 28.24 -26.27 0.22
C THR A 36 28.42 -25.66 -1.17
N ALA A 37 29.31 -26.19 -2.01
CA ALA A 37 29.52 -25.66 -3.36
C ALA A 37 28.28 -25.83 -4.28
N LYS A 38 27.60 -26.98 -4.22
CA LYS A 38 26.39 -27.22 -5.03
C LYS A 38 25.18 -26.43 -4.54
N VAL A 39 25.02 -26.27 -3.23
CA VAL A 39 23.95 -25.45 -2.64
C VAL A 39 24.20 -23.97 -2.87
N ILE A 40 25.45 -23.50 -2.80
CA ILE A 40 25.82 -22.12 -3.19
C ILE A 40 25.56 -21.91 -4.68
N ALA A 41 25.91 -22.86 -5.56
CA ALA A 41 25.63 -22.75 -6.99
C ALA A 41 24.11 -22.72 -7.29
N VAL A 42 23.32 -23.58 -6.63
CA VAL A 42 21.86 -23.61 -6.83
C VAL A 42 21.19 -22.36 -6.26
N THR A 43 21.60 -21.88 -5.08
CA THR A 43 21.08 -20.62 -4.52
C THR A 43 21.50 -19.41 -5.35
N PHE A 44 22.74 -19.38 -5.87
CA PHE A 44 23.19 -18.35 -6.80
C PHE A 44 22.39 -18.36 -8.10
N ILE A 45 22.06 -19.52 -8.67
CA ILE A 45 21.22 -19.65 -9.87
C ILE A 45 19.78 -19.19 -9.60
N VAL A 46 19.20 -19.57 -8.46
CA VAL A 46 17.84 -19.14 -8.06
C VAL A 46 17.78 -17.62 -7.81
N VAL A 47 18.82 -17.04 -7.22
CA VAL A 47 18.97 -15.59 -7.02
C VAL A 47 19.24 -14.86 -8.35
N LEU A 48 20.04 -15.43 -9.25
CA LEU A 48 20.30 -14.88 -10.59
C LEU A 48 19.02 -14.81 -11.43
N ILE A 49 18.24 -15.89 -11.45
CA ILE A 49 16.98 -15.94 -12.21
C ILE A 49 15.96 -14.95 -11.62
N SER A 50 15.94 -14.80 -10.29
CA SER A 50 15.11 -13.79 -9.61
C SER A 50 15.57 -12.35 -9.84
N SER A 51 16.80 -12.14 -10.32
CA SER A 51 17.39 -10.81 -10.56
C SER A 51 17.22 -10.30 -12.00
N VAL A 52 16.62 -11.07 -12.91
CA VAL A 52 16.50 -10.71 -14.35
C VAL A 52 15.06 -10.39 -14.77
N ILE A 53 14.25 -9.79 -13.88
CA ILE A 53 13.01 -9.08 -14.25
C ILE A 53 12.96 -7.70 -13.58
N SER A 54 14.05 -6.94 -13.68
CA SER A 54 14.06 -5.51 -13.31
C SER A 54 15.09 -4.69 -14.09
N ALA A 55 15.56 -5.19 -15.23
CA ALA A 55 16.58 -4.53 -16.04
C ALA A 55 16.09 -4.26 -17.48
N MET A 56 14.89 -3.71 -17.63
CA MET A 56 14.49 -2.94 -18.83
C MET A 56 13.52 -1.86 -18.40
N GLY A 57 14.03 -0.69 -18.02
CA GLY A 57 13.17 0.42 -17.67
C GLY A 57 13.84 1.50 -16.84
N SER A 58 15.01 2.00 -17.26
CA SER A 58 15.48 3.31 -16.81
C SER A 58 16.42 3.90 -17.84
N SER A 59 15.89 4.80 -18.67
CA SER A 59 16.71 5.83 -19.31
C SER A 59 16.66 7.06 -18.43
N PRO A 60 17.76 7.44 -17.73
CA PRO A 60 17.86 8.77 -17.18
C PRO A 60 18.43 9.73 -18.23
N ALA A 61 17.77 10.88 -18.30
CA ALA A 61 18.00 11.99 -19.22
C ALA A 61 19.44 12.52 -19.24
N ALA A 62 19.85 13.02 -20.40
CA ALA A 62 20.91 14.02 -20.47
C ALA A 62 20.39 15.35 -19.89
N PRO A 63 21.16 16.05 -19.04
CA PRO A 63 20.95 17.47 -18.84
C PRO A 63 21.74 18.22 -19.93
N VAL A 64 21.24 19.37 -20.37
CA VAL A 64 22.00 20.63 -20.47
C VAL A 64 21.17 21.64 -21.28
N LEU A 65 20.63 22.60 -20.51
CA LEU A 65 20.42 24.01 -20.81
C LEU A 65 19.45 24.41 -21.94
N ALA A 66 18.37 25.05 -21.50
CA ALA A 66 17.68 26.23 -22.04
C ALA A 66 16.17 25.95 -22.11
N GLN A 67 15.26 26.82 -21.75
CA GLN A 67 15.21 28.15 -21.15
C GLN A 67 13.78 28.23 -20.59
N ILE A 68 13.58 29.08 -19.59
CA ILE A 68 12.23 29.48 -19.15
C ILE A 68 11.50 30.06 -20.36
N ASP A 69 10.31 29.56 -20.67
CA ASP A 69 9.25 30.33 -21.31
C ASP A 69 7.92 29.79 -20.76
N ASP A 70 7.28 30.65 -19.97
CA ASP A 70 5.90 30.52 -19.50
C ASP A 70 4.97 30.63 -20.72
N GLU A 71 4.13 29.63 -20.99
CA GLU A 71 2.79 29.78 -21.59
C GLU A 71 2.15 28.39 -21.86
N ASP A 72 0.90 28.27 -21.39
CA ASP A 72 -0.15 27.34 -21.82
C ASP A 72 0.08 25.82 -21.69
N MET A 73 -0.29 25.27 -20.53
CA MET A 73 -0.84 23.90 -20.48
C MET A 73 -2.24 23.90 -19.90
N GLU A 74 -3.17 23.66 -20.81
CA GLU A 74 -4.60 23.41 -20.62
C GLU A 74 -4.82 22.21 -19.68
N ASP A 75 -5.64 22.43 -18.66
CA ASP A 75 -6.47 21.43 -17.99
C ASP A 75 -5.85 20.02 -17.83
N GLU A 76 -4.83 19.89 -16.96
CA GLU A 76 -4.60 18.60 -16.31
C GLU A 76 -5.82 18.34 -15.40
N GLU A 77 -6.86 17.73 -15.98
CA GLU A 77 -7.85 17.01 -15.19
C GLU A 77 -7.06 16.06 -14.29
N ASP A 78 -7.00 16.38 -13.00
CA ASP A 78 -6.64 15.47 -11.93
C ASP A 78 -7.57 14.26 -12.08
N TYR A 79 -7.15 13.28 -12.89
CA TYR A 79 -7.69 11.94 -12.87
C TYR A 79 -7.36 11.38 -11.49
N GLU A 80 -8.15 11.78 -10.49
CA GLU A 80 -8.31 11.09 -9.22
C GLU A 80 -8.51 9.63 -9.61
N ASN A 81 -7.44 8.82 -9.53
CA ASN A 81 -7.62 7.39 -9.36
C ASN A 81 -8.42 7.28 -8.06
N ASP A 82 -9.73 7.20 -8.21
CA ASP A 82 -10.69 7.11 -7.12
C ASP A 82 -10.65 5.68 -6.57
N ASP A 83 -9.46 5.23 -6.17
CA ASP A 83 -9.16 3.96 -5.51
C ASP A 83 -9.87 3.84 -4.14
N ARG A 84 -10.69 4.85 -3.79
CA ARG A 84 -11.52 4.89 -2.61
C ARG A 84 -12.63 3.85 -2.71
N GLU A 85 -12.75 3.08 -1.65
CA GLU A 85 -13.78 2.07 -1.48
C GLU A 85 -15.17 2.72 -1.34
N LEU A 86 -16.19 1.97 -1.77
CA LEU A 86 -17.58 2.30 -1.58
C LEU A 86 -18.12 1.60 -0.32
N GLY A 87 -19.07 2.24 0.34
CA GLY A 87 -19.78 1.62 1.45
C GLY A 87 -21.07 2.33 1.80
N THR A 88 -21.76 1.76 2.79
CA THR A 88 -23.02 2.26 3.32
C THR A 88 -22.86 2.57 4.79
N VAL A 89 -23.30 3.75 5.21
CA VAL A 89 -23.24 4.16 6.61
C VAL A 89 -24.17 3.27 7.43
N LYS A 90 -23.60 2.48 8.34
CA LYS A 90 -24.35 1.58 9.23
C LYS A 90 -25.03 2.37 10.34
N TRP A 91 -24.32 3.32 10.93
CA TRP A 91 -24.84 4.30 11.88
C TRP A 91 -23.82 5.41 12.10
N PHE A 92 -24.29 6.58 12.51
CA PHE A 92 -23.43 7.71 12.90
C PHE A 92 -24.05 8.49 14.05
N ASN A 93 -23.29 8.71 15.12
CA ASN A 93 -23.73 9.52 16.25
C ASN A 93 -23.22 10.94 16.06
N VAL A 94 -24.12 11.86 15.68
CA VAL A 94 -23.79 13.27 15.42
C VAL A 94 -23.22 13.96 16.66
N SER A 95 -23.81 13.71 17.85
CA SER A 95 -23.37 14.32 19.10
C SER A 95 -21.96 13.89 19.52
N LYS A 96 -21.60 12.62 19.27
CA LYS A 96 -20.26 12.09 19.57
C LYS A 96 -19.26 12.26 18.42
N GLY A 97 -19.73 12.48 17.20
CA GLY A 97 -18.91 12.70 16.01
C GLY A 97 -18.25 11.43 15.44
N PHE A 98 -18.83 10.24 15.66
CA PHE A 98 -18.30 9.00 15.11
C PHE A 98 -19.39 7.98 14.74
N GLY A 99 -19.02 7.02 13.91
CA GLY A 99 -19.91 6.00 13.39
C GLY A 99 -19.17 4.83 12.75
N PHE A 100 -19.91 4.00 12.01
CA PHE A 100 -19.37 2.92 11.20
C PHE A 100 -19.99 2.90 9.81
N ILE A 101 -19.16 2.49 8.84
CA ILE A 101 -19.53 2.27 7.44
C ILE A 101 -19.35 0.78 7.17
N THR A 102 -20.36 0.13 6.62
CA THR A 102 -20.26 -1.25 6.13
C THR A 102 -19.79 -1.20 4.67
N ARG A 103 -18.67 -1.88 4.40
CA ARG A 103 -18.13 -2.07 3.06
C ARG A 103 -18.98 -3.01 2.22
N GLU A 104 -18.76 -3.01 0.92
CA GLU A 104 -19.43 -3.97 0.01
C GLU A 104 -19.07 -5.43 0.31
N ASN A 105 -17.91 -5.69 0.91
CA ASN A 105 -17.50 -7.03 1.35
C ASN A 105 -18.12 -7.44 2.71
N GLY A 106 -18.84 -6.54 3.39
CA GLY A 106 -19.51 -6.79 4.67
C GLY A 106 -18.70 -6.39 5.92
N ASP A 107 -17.44 -5.98 5.79
CA ASP A 107 -16.64 -5.52 6.94
C ASP A 107 -17.08 -4.13 7.41
N ASP A 108 -17.08 -3.93 8.72
CA ASP A 108 -17.36 -2.62 9.33
C ASP A 108 -16.06 -1.80 9.47
N VAL A 109 -16.13 -0.54 9.06
CA VAL A 109 -15.03 0.42 9.09
C VAL A 109 -15.42 1.60 9.97
N PHE A 110 -14.56 1.94 10.94
CA PHE A 110 -14.77 3.06 11.85
C PHE A 110 -14.64 4.41 11.12
N VAL A 111 -15.55 5.35 11.37
CA VAL A 111 -15.46 6.71 10.81
C VAL A 111 -15.59 7.77 11.90
N HIS A 112 -14.74 8.80 11.81
CA HIS A 112 -14.78 9.97 12.69
C HIS A 112 -15.07 11.24 11.88
N PHE A 113 -15.76 12.22 12.48
CA PHE A 113 -16.22 13.42 11.77
C PHE A 113 -15.09 14.21 11.08
N ARG A 114 -13.87 14.16 11.65
CA ARG A 114 -12.68 14.83 11.08
C ARG A 114 -12.28 14.28 9.72
N ASN A 115 -12.60 13.02 9.45
CA ASN A 115 -12.25 12.32 8.23
C ASN A 115 -13.29 12.52 7.12
N ILE A 116 -14.43 13.15 7.42
CA ILE A 116 -15.47 13.45 6.44
C ILE A 116 -15.06 14.73 5.68
N ARG A 117 -15.05 14.70 4.35
CA ARG A 117 -14.83 15.87 3.50
C ARG A 117 -15.95 16.90 3.67
N GLY A 118 -15.62 18.19 3.61
CA GLY A 118 -16.59 19.29 3.71
C GLY A 118 -16.20 20.36 4.74
N ARG A 119 -16.98 21.44 4.80
CA ARG A 119 -16.80 22.54 5.78
C ARG A 119 -17.95 22.52 6.79
N GLY A 120 -17.70 23.00 8.01
CA GLY A 120 -18.73 23.09 9.06
C GLY A 120 -19.00 21.76 9.78
N HIS A 121 -20.25 21.57 10.21
CA HIS A 121 -20.68 20.37 10.94
C HIS A 121 -20.80 19.18 9.98
N ARG A 122 -19.94 18.17 10.14
CA ARG A 122 -19.84 17.03 9.23
C ARG A 122 -20.54 15.84 9.87
N SER A 123 -21.59 15.36 9.21
CA SER A 123 -22.41 14.24 9.68
C SER A 123 -22.73 13.30 8.53
N LEU A 124 -23.01 12.05 8.87
CA LEU A 124 -23.50 11.03 7.96
C LEU A 124 -24.87 10.56 8.42
N SER A 125 -25.75 10.23 7.48
CA SER A 125 -27.04 9.61 7.75
C SER A 125 -26.93 8.09 7.62
N GLU A 126 -27.68 7.35 8.43
CA GLU A 126 -27.79 5.88 8.28
C GLU A 126 -28.33 5.53 6.88
N GLY A 127 -27.78 4.46 6.30
CA GLY A 127 -28.10 4.02 4.93
C GLY A 127 -27.48 4.88 3.83
N GLN A 128 -26.75 5.95 4.15
CA GLN A 128 -26.15 6.83 3.16
C GLN A 128 -24.98 6.15 2.46
N ARG A 129 -24.95 6.25 1.12
CA ARG A 129 -23.80 5.79 0.33
C ARG A 129 -22.65 6.78 0.42
N VAL A 130 -21.47 6.25 0.69
CA VAL A 130 -20.25 7.02 0.87
C VAL A 130 -19.09 6.36 0.13
N ARG A 131 -18.09 7.18 -0.16
CA ARG A 131 -16.80 6.79 -0.71
C ARG A 131 -15.68 7.20 0.23
N PHE A 132 -14.72 6.34 0.49
CA PHE A 132 -13.67 6.54 1.49
C PHE A 132 -12.42 5.71 1.23
N ASN A 133 -11.28 6.14 1.78
CA ASN A 133 -10.08 5.30 1.87
C ASN A 133 -10.10 4.50 3.16
N ALA A 134 -9.92 3.19 3.12
CA ALA A 134 -9.76 2.43 4.35
C ALA A 134 -8.29 2.27 4.72
N ARG A 135 -7.98 2.51 5.99
CA ARG A 135 -6.64 2.40 6.55
C ARG A 135 -6.66 1.55 7.81
N GLU A 136 -5.64 0.73 7.99
CA GLU A 136 -5.44 -0.01 9.23
C GLU A 136 -4.94 0.94 10.34
N SER A 137 -5.51 0.81 11.53
CA SER A 137 -5.14 1.56 12.73
C SER A 137 -5.05 0.64 13.94
N ASP A 138 -4.54 1.16 15.06
CA ASP A 138 -4.44 0.41 16.32
C ASP A 138 -5.80 -0.11 16.84
N LYS A 139 -6.91 0.45 16.36
CA LYS A 139 -8.29 0.08 16.75
C LYS A 139 -9.05 -0.68 15.65
N GLY A 140 -8.34 -1.14 14.62
CA GLY A 140 -8.92 -1.78 13.44
C GLY A 140 -9.05 -0.83 12.26
N LEU A 141 -9.94 -1.18 11.32
CA LEU A 141 -10.13 -0.45 10.07
C LEU A 141 -10.78 0.91 10.31
N GLN A 142 -10.18 1.96 9.76
CA GLN A 142 -10.66 3.33 9.82
C GLN A 142 -10.86 3.91 8.41
N ALA A 143 -11.97 4.60 8.22
CA ALA A 143 -12.29 5.34 7.02
C ALA A 143 -11.67 6.73 7.10
N GLU A 144 -10.90 7.06 6.07
CA GLU A 144 -10.30 8.35 5.81
C GLU A 144 -10.93 8.96 4.57
N ASP A 145 -10.86 10.28 4.47
CA ASP A 145 -11.19 10.98 3.24
C ASP A 145 -12.62 10.71 2.70
N VAL A 146 -13.58 10.68 3.63
CA VAL A 146 -14.95 10.21 3.41
C VAL A 146 -15.78 11.28 2.71
N SER A 147 -16.39 10.95 1.58
CA SER A 147 -17.36 11.81 0.89
C SER A 147 -18.68 11.10 0.64
N VAL A 148 -19.78 11.84 0.74
CA VAL A 148 -21.10 11.36 0.37
C VAL A 148 -21.20 11.26 -1.15
N ILE A 149 -21.72 10.13 -1.64
CA ILE A 149 -22.05 9.95 -3.05
C ILE A 149 -23.45 10.54 -3.24
N ARG A 150 -23.54 11.66 -3.97
CA ARG A 150 -24.84 12.20 -4.40
C ARG A 150 -25.29 11.38 -5.60
N GLY A 151 -26.40 10.67 -5.45
CA GLY A 151 -27.14 10.01 -6.54
C GLY A 151 -28.27 10.90 -7.04
#